data_AF-A0A947N5S3-F1
#
_entry.id   AF-A0A947N5S3-F1
#
_cell.length_a   1.000
_cell.length_b   1.000
_cell.length_c   1.000
_cell.angle_alpha   90.00
_cell.angle_beta   90.00
_cell.angle_gamma   90.00
#
_symmetry.space_group_name_H-M   'P 1'
#
loop_
_entity.id
_entity.type
_entity.pdbx_description
1 polymer ?
#
loop_
_entity_poly.entity_id
_entity_poly.type
_entity_poly.pdbx_seq_one_letter_code
_entity_poly.pdbx_strand_id
1 'polypeptide(L)' 'MADFLEKHGIEKPELVESSGGAFEIKLGNRLVFSKLRSGRFPEHREILGLLSASPAD' A
#
# COMPACT_ATOMS: atom_id res chain seq x y z
N MET A 1 7.44 9.42 -1.59
CA MET A 1 6.12 8.78 -1.49
C MET A 1 5.03 9.70 -2.03
N ALA A 2 4.91 10.94 -1.53
CA ALA A 2 3.90 11.92 -2.00
C ALA A 2 3.86 12.09 -3.54
N ASP A 3 4.99 12.41 -4.18
CA ASP A 3 5.08 12.56 -5.65
C ASP A 3 4.59 11.34 -6.45
N PHE A 4 4.80 10.12 -5.94
CA PHE A 4 4.35 8.89 -6.63
C PHE A 4 2.84 8.71 -6.55
N LEU A 5 2.24 9.04 -5.40
CA LEU A 5 0.80 8.96 -5.19
C LEU A 5 0.07 9.93 -6.12
N GLU A 6 0.56 11.16 -6.21
CA GLU A 6 0.01 12.19 -7.11
C GLU A 6 0.11 11.76 -8.58
N LYS A 7 1.26 11.21 -9.00
CA LYS A 7 1.46 10.70 -10.36
C LYS A 7 0.58 9.52 -10.73
N HIS A 8 0.07 8.76 -9.75
CA HIS A 8 -0.79 7.60 -9.99
C HIS A 8 -2.27 7.90 -9.67
N GLY A 9 -2.64 9.17 -9.50
CA GLY A 9 -4.03 9.58 -9.25
C GLY A 9 -4.57 9.12 -7.88
N ILE A 10 -3.68 8.81 -6.93
CA ILE A 10 -4.08 8.41 -5.58
C ILE A 10 -4.33 9.69 -4.79
N GLU A 11 -5.60 10.10 -4.70
CA GLU A 11 -6.01 11.40 -4.17
C GLU A 11 -5.64 11.65 -2.71
N LYS A 12 -5.64 10.62 -1.85
CA LYS A 12 -5.23 10.73 -0.45
C LYS A 12 -4.93 9.35 0.17
N PRO A 13 -3.74 9.12 0.72
CA PRO A 13 -3.52 8.00 1.62
C PRO A 13 -4.26 8.28 2.94
N GLU A 14 -5.14 7.36 3.34
CA GLU A 14 -5.79 7.38 4.65
C GLU A 14 -5.03 6.46 5.61
N LEU A 15 -4.77 6.94 6.82
CA LEU A 15 -4.22 6.10 7.88
C LEU A 15 -5.38 5.43 8.63
N VAL A 16 -5.59 4.15 8.35
CA VAL A 16 -6.60 3.35 9.05
C VAL A 16 -5.96 2.74 10.29
N GLU A 17 -6.41 3.16 11.47
CA GLU A 17 -5.95 2.59 12.74
C GLU A 17 -6.37 1.11 12.81
N SER A 18 -5.40 0.24 13.09
CA SER A 18 -5.61 -1.20 13.20
C SER A 18 -4.98 -1.72 14.48
N SER A 19 -5.63 -2.69 15.12
CA SER A 19 -5.18 -3.28 16.39
C SER A 19 -4.18 -4.42 16.17
N GLY A 20 -3.33 -4.68 17.17
CA GLY A 20 -2.48 -5.89 17.19
C GLY A 20 -1.19 -5.83 16.36
N GLY A 21 -0.66 -4.62 16.08
CA GLY A 21 0.60 -4.47 15.34
C GLY A 21 0.49 -4.77 13.84
N ALA A 22 -0.74 -4.80 13.32
CA ALA A 22 -1.03 -4.95 11.91
C ALA A 22 -0.52 -3.75 11.11
N PHE A 23 0.14 -4.03 9.99
CA PHE A 23 0.50 -3.02 9.00
C PHE A 23 0.02 -3.52 7.65
N GLU A 24 -1.08 -2.96 7.18
CA GLU A 24 -1.78 -3.40 5.98
C GLU A 24 -1.89 -2.23 5.01
N ILE A 25 -1.58 -2.48 3.75
CA ILE A 25 -1.70 -1.49 2.68
C ILE A 25 -2.78 -1.99 1.75
N LYS A 26 -3.81 -1.17 1.53
CA LYS A 26 -4.93 -1.46 0.63
C LYS A 26 -5.02 -0.36 -0.43
N LEU A 27 -5.35 -0.75 -1.65
CA LEU A 27 -5.68 0.15 -2.74
C LEU A 27 -7.16 -0.12 -3.10
N GLY A 28 -8.04 0.80 -2.70
CA GLY A 28 -9.49 0.56 -2.73
C GLY A 28 -9.88 -0.70 -1.94
N ASN A 29 -10.49 -1.68 -2.61
CA ASN A 29 -10.92 -2.94 -1.99
C ASN A 29 -9.85 -4.05 -2.03
N ARG A 30 -8.67 -3.79 -2.59
CA ARG A 30 -7.60 -4.80 -2.75
C ARG A 30 -6.55 -4.68 -1.65
N LEU A 31 -6.29 -5.77 -0.92
CA LEU A 31 -5.14 -5.88 -0.02
C LEU A 31 -3.86 -6.02 -0.85
N VAL A 32 -3.02 -5.00 -0.82
CA VAL A 32 -1.74 -4.92 -1.54
C VAL A 32 -0.63 -5.54 -0.71
N PHE A 33 -0.61 -5.27 0.59
CA PHE A 33 0.39 -5.82 1.51
C PHE A 33 -0.21 -6.06 2.91
N SER A 34 0.29 -7.08 3.62
CA SER A 34 -0.01 -7.30 5.02
C SER A 34 1.22 -7.83 5.76
N LYS A 35 1.70 -7.03 6.72
CA LYS A 35 2.82 -7.39 7.59
C LYS A 35 2.51 -8.63 8.43
N LEU A 36 1.25 -8.82 8.84
CA LEU A 36 0.87 -10.01 9.60
C LEU A 36 1.05 -11.29 8.77
N ARG A 37 0.85 -11.22 7.45
CA ARG A 37 1.13 -12.34 6.54
C ARG A 37 2.60 -12.50 6.21
N SER A 38 3.32 -11.40 5.98
CA SER A 38 4.72 -11.45 5.59
C SER A 38 5.69 -11.65 6.76
N GLY A 39 5.26 -11.38 7.99
CA GLY A 39 6.09 -11.43 9.20
C GLY A 39 7.14 -10.31 9.30
N ARG A 40 7.13 -9.33 8.38
CA ARG A 40 8.12 -8.25 8.30
C ARG A 40 7.51 -6.97 7.75
N PHE A 41 8.18 -5.84 8.00
CA PHE A 41 7.83 -4.59 7.34
C PHE A 41 8.25 -4.63 5.86
N PRO A 42 7.44 -4.04 4.96
CA PRO A 42 7.78 -3.98 3.56
C PRO A 42 8.86 -2.92 3.31
N GLU A 43 9.60 -3.11 2.22
CA GLU A 43 10.50 -2.09 1.69
C GLU A 43 9.72 -1.02 0.92
N HIS A 44 10.19 0.23 0.94
CA HIS A 44 9.55 1.33 0.22
C HIS A 44 9.38 1.04 -1.28
N ARG A 45 10.43 0.49 -1.91
CA ARG A 45 10.39 0.12 -3.34
C ARG A 45 9.42 -1.02 -3.64
N GLU A 46 9.27 -1.96 -2.72
CA GLU A 46 8.36 -3.11 -2.87
C GLU A 46 6.91 -2.61 -2.93
N ILE A 47 6.52 -1.74 -2.00
CA ILE A 47 5.18 -1.15 -1.99
C ILE A 47 4.90 -0.36 -3.26
N LEU A 48 5.85 0.47 -3.70
CA LEU A 48 5.70 1.25 -4.93
C LEU A 48 5.45 0.36 -6.15
N GLY A 49 6.19 -0.75 -6.29
CA GLY A 49 6.00 -1.72 -7.38
C GLY A 49 4.66 -2.46 -7.30
N LEU A 50 4.19 -2.78 -6.09
CA LEU A 50 2.89 -3.43 -5.89
C LEU A 50 1.71 -2.48 -6.20
N LEU A 51 1.89 -1.17 -5.95
CA LEU A 51 0.90 -0.15 -6.26
C LEU A 51 0.79 0.13 -7.76
N SER A 52 1.91 0.15 -8.49
CA SER A 52 1.92 0.33 -9.95
C SER A 52 1.50 -0.90 -10.75
N ALA A 53 1.48 -2.09 -10.13
CA ALA A 53 1.06 -3.34 -10.78
C ALA A 53 -0.47 -3.57 -10.82
N SER A 54 -1.31 -2.57 -10.54
CA SER A 54 -2.76 -2.68 -10.77
C SER A 54 -3.14 -2.27 -12.20
N PRO A 55 -4.08 -2.98 -12.83
CA PRO A 55 -4.21 -3.02 -14.28
C PRO A 55 -4.87 -1.74 -14.80
N ALA A 56 -4.09 -0.92 -15.48
CA ALA A 56 -4.56 -0.06 -16.55
C ALA A 56 -3.75 -0.46 -17.79
N ASP A 57 -4.13 -1.61 -18.36
CA ASP A 57 -3.98 -1.88 -19.80
C ASP A 57 -5.40 -1.79 -20.40
#